data_AF-A0A3D8GTS8-F1
#
_entry.id   AF-A0A3D8GTS8-F1
#
_cell.length_a   1.000
_cell.length_b   1.000
_cell.length_c   1.000
_cell.angle_alpha   90.00
_cell.angle_beta   90.00
_cell.angle_gamma   90.00
#
_symmetry.space_group_name_H-M   'P 1'
#
loop_
_entity.id
_entity.type
_entity.pdbx_description
1 polymer ?
#
loop_
_entity_poly.entity_id
_entity_poly.type
_entity_poly.pdbx_seq_one_letter_code
_entity_poly.pdbx_strand_id
1 'polypeptide(L)'
;MIKKVIFTLVAIAIIFFLYLHQGRTLTTGEAIVRVMEQSQDPPKEWQNSIPENDSDLKEIPPEHIRAELKHREGFWNEFLNRKQWEVTIKYGSSEPTIVLDAEQGNLLIFMGR
;
A
#
# COMPACT_ATOMS: atom_id res chain seq x y z
N MET A 1 42.66 -14.86 7.73
CA MET A 1 41.56 -15.58 8.43
C MET A 1 40.38 -14.65 8.73
N ILE A 2 40.60 -13.52 9.40
CA ILE A 2 39.57 -12.51 9.72
C ILE A 2 38.77 -12.00 8.51
N LYS A 3 39.43 -11.70 7.38
CA LYS A 3 38.73 -11.25 6.16
C LYS A 3 37.68 -12.25 5.64
N LYS A 4 37.91 -13.56 5.79
CA LYS A 4 36.96 -14.61 5.41
C LYS A 4 35.76 -14.64 6.35
N VAL A 5 36.00 -14.50 7.67
CA VAL A 5 34.95 -14.44 8.68
C VAL A 5 34.05 -13.21 8.48
N ILE A 6 34.65 -12.04 8.20
CA ILE A 6 33.90 -10.82 7.90
C ILE A 6 33.04 -11.00 6.64
N PHE A 7 33.62 -11.55 5.56
CA PHE A 7 32.88 -11.77 4.33
C PHE A 7 31.70 -12.74 4.53
N THR A 8 31.89 -13.82 5.30
CA THR A 8 30.83 -14.76 5.66
C THR A 8 29.71 -14.08 6.47
N LEU A 9 30.06 -13.25 7.46
CA LEU A 9 29.07 -12.52 8.25
C LEU A 9 28.27 -11.53 7.40
N VAL A 10 28.94 -10.81 6.49
CA VAL A 10 28.28 -9.89 5.56
C VAL A 10 27.32 -10.64 4.63
N ALA A 11 27.73 -11.80 4.09
CA ALA A 11 26.86 -12.62 3.25
C ALA A 11 25.61 -13.11 4.01
N ILE A 12 25.77 -13.56 5.26
CA ILE A 12 24.65 -13.97 6.12
C ILE A 12 23.72 -12.78 6.40
N ALA A 13 24.26 -11.60 6.71
CA ALA A 13 23.46 -10.40 6.94
C ALA A 13 22.66 -9.99 5.70
N ILE A 14 23.25 -10.08 4.50
CA ILE A 14 22.56 -9.81 3.24
C ILE A 14 21.42 -10.82 3.00
N ILE A 15 21.68 -12.12 3.17
CA ILE A 15 20.65 -13.16 3.02
C ILE A 15 19.50 -12.93 4.02
N PHE A 16 19.84 -12.63 5.27
CA PHE A 16 18.84 -12.37 6.30
C PHE A 16 18.02 -11.11 6.00
N PHE A 17 18.67 -10.04 5.54
CA PHE A 17 18.00 -8.81 5.12
C PHE A 17 17.03 -9.07 3.96
N LEU A 18 17.47 -9.82 2.94
CA LEU A 18 16.63 -10.21 1.81
C LEU A 18 15.45 -11.08 2.26
N TYR A 19 15.66 -12.00 3.20
CA TYR A 19 14.61 -12.86 3.74
C TYR A 19 13.55 -12.05 4.50
N LEU A 20 13.97 -11.10 5.35
CA LEU A 20 13.05 -10.22 6.07
C LEU A 20 12.23 -9.31 5.14
N HIS A 21 12.75 -8.99 3.96
CA HIS A 21 12.06 -8.20 2.94
C HIS A 21 11.18 -9.04 1.99
N GLN A 22 11.07 -10.36 2.17
CA GLN A 22 10.05 -11.17 1.49
C GLN A 22 8.69 -11.03 2.18
N GLY A 23 8.26 -9.79 2.43
CA GLY A 23 6.95 -9.49 3.01
C GLY A 23 5.83 -10.10 2.16
N ARG A 24 4.80 -10.65 2.80
CA ARG A 24 3.61 -11.11 2.09
C ARG A 24 2.94 -9.90 1.45
N THR A 25 2.80 -9.90 0.13
CA THR A 25 1.96 -8.93 -0.56
C THR A 25 0.50 -9.17 -0.19
N LEU A 26 -0.19 -8.11 0.25
CA LEU A 26 -1.63 -8.09 0.47
C LEU A 26 -2.35 -8.53 -0.81
N THR A 27 -3.36 -9.36 -0.64
CA THR A 27 -4.28 -9.71 -1.72
C THR A 27 -5.17 -8.51 -2.07
N THR A 28 -5.80 -8.56 -3.25
CA THR A 28 -6.76 -7.53 -3.68
C THR A 28 -7.86 -7.31 -2.64
N GLY A 29 -8.41 -8.38 -2.07
CA GLY A 29 -9.45 -8.30 -1.04
C GLY A 29 -8.94 -7.64 0.24
N GLU A 30 -7.76 -8.02 0.71
CA GLU A 30 -7.14 -7.39 1.90
C GLU A 30 -6.86 -5.90 1.67
N ALA A 31 -6.41 -5.51 0.46
CA ALA A 31 -6.19 -4.11 0.12
C ALA A 31 -7.49 -3.30 0.12
N ILE A 32 -8.57 -3.83 -0.48
CA ILE A 32 -9.89 -3.17 -0.49
C ILE A 32 -10.45 -3.04 0.92
N VAL A 33 -10.41 -4.12 1.72
CA VAL A 33 -10.86 -4.09 3.12
C VAL A 33 -10.08 -3.03 3.90
N ARG A 34 -8.76 -2.97 3.72
CA ARG A 34 -7.92 -1.98 4.40
C ARG A 34 -8.28 -0.55 4.07
N VAL A 35 -8.58 -0.28 2.80
CA VAL A 35 -9.06 1.04 2.36
C VAL A 35 -10.42 1.36 2.99
N MET A 36 -11.35 0.40 3.01
CA MET A 36 -12.68 0.63 3.61
C MET A 36 -12.60 0.87 5.12
N GLU A 37 -11.74 0.15 5.83
CA GLU A 37 -11.45 0.40 7.25
C GLU A 37 -10.92 1.81 7.47
N GLN A 38 -9.93 2.23 6.67
CA GLN A 38 -9.33 3.57 6.76
C GLN A 38 -10.30 4.68 6.35
N SER A 39 -11.26 4.41 5.44
CA SER A 39 -12.27 5.42 5.06
C SER A 39 -13.30 5.66 6.16
N GLN A 40 -13.55 4.67 7.02
CA GLN A 40 -14.48 4.79 8.14
C GLN A 40 -13.89 5.57 9.33
N ASP A 41 -12.59 5.40 9.57
CA ASP A 41 -11.83 6.19 10.55
C ASP A 41 -10.59 6.81 9.86
N PRO A 42 -10.80 7.91 9.12
CA PRO A 42 -9.74 8.48 8.30
C PRO A 42 -8.57 8.96 9.16
N PRO A 43 -7.34 8.49 8.88
CA PRO A 43 -6.16 9.02 9.53
C PRO A 43 -6.11 10.53 9.31
N LYS A 44 -5.47 11.29 10.22
CA LYS A 44 -5.45 12.76 10.18
C LYS A 44 -5.03 13.34 8.81
N GLU A 45 -4.23 12.58 8.07
CA GLU A 45 -3.74 12.90 6.72
C GLU A 45 -4.85 12.87 5.65
N TRP A 46 -5.95 12.14 5.89
CA TRP A 46 -7.11 12.01 5.00
C TRP A 46 -8.22 13.02 5.27
N GLN A 47 -8.29 13.58 6.48
CA GLN A 47 -9.44 14.38 6.95
C GLN A 47 -9.76 15.59 6.07
N ASN A 48 -8.77 16.16 5.38
CA ASN A 48 -8.95 17.30 4.48
C ASN A 48 -9.32 16.91 3.03
N SER A 49 -9.26 15.62 2.70
CA SER A 49 -9.39 15.12 1.33
C SER A 49 -10.63 14.25 1.12
N ILE A 50 -11.31 13.89 2.20
CA ILE A 50 -12.58 13.16 2.17
C ILE A 50 -13.70 14.18 2.34
N PRO A 51 -14.73 14.17 1.48
CA PRO A 51 -15.90 15.03 1.65
C PRO A 51 -16.49 14.81 3.05
N GLU A 52 -16.73 15.90 3.78
CA GLU A 52 -17.22 15.91 5.17
C GLU A 52 -18.62 15.27 5.35
N ASN A 53 -19.23 14.80 4.25
CA ASN A 53 -20.63 14.43 4.16
C ASN A 53 -20.80 13.11 3.38
N ASP A 54 -20.12 12.03 3.77
CA ASP A 54 -20.28 10.71 3.13
C ASP A 54 -20.78 9.66 4.12
N SER A 55 -22.07 9.74 4.44
CA SER A 55 -22.86 8.59 4.91
C SER A 55 -22.97 7.47 3.86
N ASP A 56 -22.49 7.70 2.63
CA ASP A 56 -22.65 6.83 1.46
C ASP A 56 -21.48 5.84 1.24
N LEU A 57 -20.39 5.96 2.01
CA LEU A 57 -19.26 5.00 1.94
C LEU A 57 -19.61 3.59 2.47
N LYS A 58 -20.75 3.44 3.14
CA LYS A 58 -21.16 2.15 3.75
C LYS A 58 -21.59 1.10 2.73
N GLU A 59 -21.97 1.49 1.52
CA GLU A 59 -22.48 0.55 0.50
C GLU A 59 -21.96 0.89 -0.90
N ILE A 60 -20.64 0.89 -1.07
CA ILE A 60 -20.04 1.00 -2.41
C ILE A 60 -20.12 -0.36 -3.09
N PRO A 61 -20.84 -0.49 -4.22
CA PRO A 61 -20.91 -1.77 -4.93
C PRO A 61 -19.52 -2.14 -5.46
N PRO A 62 -19.16 -3.45 -5.49
CA PRO A 62 -17.85 -3.89 -5.96
C PRO A 62 -17.48 -3.40 -7.36
N GLU A 63 -18.47 -3.16 -8.23
CA GLU A 63 -18.23 -2.65 -9.59
C GLU A 63 -17.65 -1.23 -9.62
N HIS A 64 -17.79 -0.47 -8.53
CA HIS A 64 -17.27 0.87 -8.37
C HIS A 64 -15.88 0.91 -7.74
N ILE A 65 -15.31 -0.26 -7.42
CA ILE A 65 -13.99 -0.40 -6.80
C ILE A 65 -13.06 -1.01 -7.84
N ARG A 66 -11.96 -0.33 -8.13
CA ARG A 66 -10.86 -0.85 -8.95
C ARG A 66 -9.62 -0.91 -8.10
N ALA A 67 -8.95 -2.05 -8.08
CA ALA A 67 -7.72 -2.24 -7.34
C ALA A 67 -6.63 -2.76 -8.29
N GLU A 68 -5.56 -2.00 -8.42
CA GLU A 68 -4.42 -2.32 -9.28
C GLU A 68 -3.16 -2.48 -8.45
N LEU A 69 -2.44 -3.59 -8.65
CA LEU A 69 -1.13 -3.81 -8.04
C LEU A 69 -0.06 -3.28 -8.99
N LYS A 70 0.69 -2.27 -8.57
CA LYS A 70 1.75 -1.65 -9.37
C LYS A 70 3.09 -1.73 -8.67
N HIS A 71 4.16 -1.67 -9.46
CA HIS A 71 5.50 -1.41 -8.93
C HIS A 71 5.58 0.02 -8.46
N ARG A 72 6.19 0.21 -7.29
CA ARG A 72 6.42 1.54 -6.75
C ARG A 72 7.63 2.16 -7.44
N GLU A 73 7.46 3.37 -7.97
CA GLU A 73 8.51 4.06 -8.70
C GLU A 73 9.69 4.48 -7.79
N GLY A 74 10.89 4.51 -8.35
CA GLY A 74 12.09 5.04 -7.72
C GLY A 74 13.16 3.98 -7.43
N PHE A 75 14.43 4.41 -7.47
CA PHE A 75 15.60 3.51 -7.45
C PHE A 75 15.57 2.45 -6.35
N TRP A 76 15.32 2.86 -5.09
CA TRP A 76 15.26 1.93 -3.96
C TRP A 76 14.03 1.02 -4.00
N ASN A 77 12.90 1.51 -4.53
CA ASN A 77 11.67 0.74 -4.63
C ASN A 77 11.78 -0.33 -5.71
N GLU A 78 12.38 -0.01 -6.85
CA GLU A 78 12.67 -0.97 -7.92
C GLU A 78 13.71 -2.01 -7.48
N PHE A 79 14.80 -1.58 -6.83
CA PHE A 79 15.83 -2.50 -6.33
C PHE A 79 15.27 -3.50 -5.31
N LEU A 80 14.39 -3.04 -4.43
CA LEU A 80 13.72 -3.87 -3.43
C LEU A 80 12.43 -4.53 -3.95
N ASN A 81 12.08 -4.35 -5.23
CA ASN A 81 10.87 -4.90 -5.84
C ASN A 81 9.57 -4.54 -5.07
N ARG A 82 9.52 -3.34 -4.48
CA ARG A 82 8.39 -2.86 -3.68
C ARG A 82 7.18 -2.62 -4.56
N LYS A 83 6.01 -3.02 -4.05
CA LYS A 83 4.73 -2.87 -4.75
C LYS A 83 3.79 -1.97 -3.97
N GLN A 84 2.83 -1.40 -4.68
CA GLN A 84 1.75 -0.60 -4.12
C GLN A 84 0.41 -1.05 -4.69
N TRP A 85 -0.63 -0.96 -3.87
CA TRP A 85 -2.00 -1.09 -4.31
C TRP A 85 -2.58 0.30 -4.59
N GLU A 86 -3.16 0.48 -5.76
CA GLU A 86 -3.94 1.65 -6.11
C GLU A 86 -5.41 1.25 -6.13
N VAL A 87 -6.16 1.72 -5.14
CA VAL A 87 -7.59 1.43 -4.99
C VAL A 87 -8.38 2.68 -5.37
N THR A 88 -9.00 2.65 -6.53
CA THR A 88 -9.90 3.69 -7.01
C THR A 88 -11.32 3.35 -6.60
N ILE A 89 -12.02 4.33 -6.02
CA ILE A 89 -13.38 4.16 -5.53
C ILE A 89 -14.25 5.22 -6.20
N LYS A 90 -15.28 4.79 -6.93
CA LYS A 90 -16.23 5.70 -7.56
C LYS A 90 -17.47 5.91 -6.69
N TYR A 91 -17.72 7.14 -6.28
CA TYR A 91 -18.94 7.53 -5.56
C TYR A 91 -19.49 8.85 -6.10
N GLY A 92 -20.77 8.82 -6.51
CA GLY A 92 -21.39 9.98 -7.17
C GLY A 92 -20.58 10.47 -8.38
N SER A 93 -20.12 11.72 -8.32
CA SER A 93 -19.25 12.36 -9.32
C SER A 93 -17.76 12.31 -8.99
N SER A 94 -17.38 11.73 -7.86
CA SER A 94 -16.00 11.66 -7.37
C SER A 94 -15.39 10.28 -7.62
N GLU A 95 -14.10 10.25 -7.88
CA GLU A 95 -13.34 9.03 -8.18
C GLU A 95 -11.92 9.09 -7.55
N PRO A 96 -11.80 9.14 -6.21
CA PRO A 96 -10.49 9.16 -5.59
C PRO A 96 -9.76 7.82 -5.72
N THR A 97 -8.45 7.93 -5.76
CA THR A 97 -7.49 6.83 -5.76
C THR A 97 -6.69 6.84 -4.46
N ILE A 98 -6.71 5.72 -3.76
CA ILE A 98 -6.01 5.49 -2.51
C ILE A 98 -4.84 4.56 -2.77
N VAL A 99 -3.63 5.03 -2.48
CA VAL A 99 -2.39 4.28 -2.70
C VAL A 99 -1.90 3.71 -1.38
N LEU A 100 -1.81 2.40 -1.30
CA LEU A 100 -1.31 1.66 -0.13
C LEU A 100 0.01 0.95 -0.44
N ASP A 101 0.86 0.83 0.56
CA ASP A 101 1.99 -0.10 0.55
C ASP A 101 1.46 -1.54 0.47
N ALA A 102 1.90 -2.30 -0.52
CA ALA A 102 1.33 -3.61 -0.77
C ALA A 102 1.79 -4.69 0.23
N GLU A 103 2.79 -4.45 1.06
CA GLU A 103 3.23 -5.40 2.09
C GLU A 103 2.60 -5.08 3.45
N GLN A 104 2.52 -3.79 3.79
CA GLN A 104 2.12 -3.35 5.13
C GLN A 104 0.68 -2.83 5.18
N GLY A 105 0.09 -2.47 4.04
CA GLY A 105 -1.22 -1.82 3.98
C GLY A 105 -1.22 -0.41 4.56
N ASN A 106 -0.04 0.19 4.70
CA ASN A 106 0.12 1.56 5.14
C ASN A 106 -0.26 2.50 4.01
N LEU A 107 -0.95 3.58 4.34
CA LEU A 107 -1.21 4.66 3.40
C LEU A 107 0.11 5.21 2.87
N LEU A 108 0.18 5.40 1.55
CA LEU A 108 1.23 6.15 0.90
C LEU A 108 0.71 7.50 0.40
N ILE A 109 -0.41 7.50 -0.32
CA ILE A 109 -0.95 8.69 -0.98
C ILE A 109 -2.47 8.58 -1.06
N PHE A 110 -3.17 9.69 -0.83
CA PHE A 110 -4.58 9.86 -1.19
C PHE A 110 -4.67 10.87 -2.34
N MET A 111 -5.29 10.50 -3.45
CA MET A 111 -5.51 11.37 -4.60
C MET A 111 -7.01 11.48 -4.85
N GLY A 112 -7.60 12.63 -4.56
CA GLY A 112 -9.02 12.89 -4.81
C GLY A 112 -9.23 14.33 -5.25
N ARG A 113 -10.14 14.54 -6.20
CA ARG A 113 -10.65 15.85 -6.61
C ARG A 113 -12.15 15.85 -6.52
#